data_AF-A0AAE7M7U2-F1
#
_entry.id   AF-A0AAE7M7U2-F1
#
_cell.length_a   1.000
_cell.length_b   1.000
_cell.length_c   1.000
_cell.angle_alpha   90.00
_cell.angle_beta   90.00
_cell.angle_gamma   90.00
#
_symmetry.space_group_name_H-M   'P 1'
#
loop_
_entity.id
_entity.type
_entity.pdbx_description
1 polymer ?
#
loop_
_entity_poly.entity_id
_entity_poly.type
_entity_poly.pdbx_seq_one_letter_code
_entity_poly.pdbx_strand_id
1 'polypeptide(L)' 'MPGTAAAGTPELVELIAQLDQDRAWLLEQIDRGRWSDLRLDLAALERELGQLLAKAAERLDPTT' A
#
# COMPACT_ATOMS: atom_id res chain seq x y z
N MET A 1 22.83 12.02 -23.96
CA MET A 1 21.41 11.69 -23.79
C MET A 1 21.02 11.98 -22.35
N PRO A 2 20.31 13.08 -22.03
CA PRO A 2 19.73 13.27 -20.71
C PRO A 2 18.26 12.85 -20.75
N GLY A 3 17.90 11.79 -20.02
CA GLY A 3 16.51 11.36 -19.95
C GLY A 3 16.38 10.14 -19.04
N THR A 4 16.13 10.38 -17.75
CA THR A 4 15.44 9.48 -16.78
C THR A 4 15.53 9.94 -15.32
N ALA A 5 16.08 11.11 -15.00
CA ALA A 5 16.27 11.52 -13.60
C ALA A 5 15.08 12.25 -12.92
N ALA A 6 13.90 12.36 -13.54
CA ALA A 6 12.81 13.22 -13.01
C ALA A 6 11.39 12.62 -13.03
N ALA A 7 11.23 11.31 -13.25
CA ALA A 7 9.91 10.67 -13.32
C ALA A 7 9.36 10.17 -11.97
N GLY A 8 10.20 10.10 -10.92
CA GLY A 8 9.97 9.24 -9.75
C GLY A 8 8.96 9.68 -8.69
N THR A 9 8.29 10.84 -8.82
CA THR A 9 7.32 11.31 -7.80
C THR A 9 5.87 10.95 -8.15
N PRO A 10 5.32 11.31 -9.32
CA PRO A 10 3.93 10.99 -9.66
C PRO A 10 3.68 9.48 -9.81
N GLU A 11 4.60 8.75 -10.41
CA GLU A 11 4.51 7.29 -10.59
C GLU A 11 4.53 6.54 -9.24
N LEU A 12 5.27 7.07 -8.27
CA LEU A 12 5.36 6.51 -6.93
C LEU A 12 4.10 6.83 -6.10
N VAL A 13 3.51 8.01 -6.26
CA VAL A 13 2.22 8.36 -5.66
C VAL A 13 1.12 7.45 -6.19
N GLU A 14 1.06 7.24 -7.51
CA GLU A 14 0.12 6.31 -8.14
C GLU A 14 0.30 4.88 -7.64
N LEU A 15 1.56 4.41 -7.51
CA LEU A 15 1.85 3.09 -6.99
C LEU A 15 1.38 2.93 -5.53
N ILE A 16 1.60 3.92 -4.67
CA ILE A 16 1.15 3.87 -3.27
C ILE A 16 -0.38 3.83 -3.21
N ALA A 17 -1.07 4.60 -4.04
CA ALA A 17 -2.53 4.58 -4.12
C ALA A 17 -3.06 3.21 -4.57
N GLN A 18 -2.42 2.59 -5.58
CA GLN A 18 -2.82 1.26 -6.04
C GLN A 18 -2.60 0.19 -4.96
N LEU A 19 -1.46 0.24 -4.25
CA LEU A 19 -1.18 -0.69 -3.16
C LEU A 19 -2.15 -0.52 -1.99
N ASP A 20 -2.59 0.71 -1.71
CA ASP A 20 -3.61 0.98 -0.68
C ASP A 20 -4.97 0.39 -1.05
N GLN A 21 -5.36 0.50 -2.33
CA GLN A 21 -6.57 -0.12 -2.87
C GLN A 21 -6.50 -1.65 -2.80
N ASP A 22 -5.38 -2.25 -3.20
CA ASP A 22 -5.18 -3.70 -3.17
C ASP A 22 -5.20 -4.22 -1.72
N ARG A 23 -4.62 -3.46 -0.78
CA ARG A 23 -4.68 -3.75 0.66
C ARG A 23 -6.13 -3.77 1.16
N ALA A 24 -6.91 -2.75 0.83
CA ALA A 24 -8.32 -2.66 1.22
C ALA A 24 -9.15 -3.82 0.64
N TRP A 25 -8.90 -4.19 -0.62
CA TRP A 25 -9.52 -5.35 -1.24
C TRP A 25 -9.16 -6.64 -0.49
N LEU A 26 -7.88 -6.85 -0.16
CA LEU A 26 -7.44 -8.02 0.59
C LEU A 26 -8.17 -8.13 1.94
N LEU A 27 -8.27 -7.03 2.68
CA LEU A 27 -8.99 -6.98 3.96
C LEU A 27 -10.46 -7.38 3.81
N GLU A 28 -11.14 -6.86 2.79
CA GLU A 28 -12.54 -7.20 2.52
C GLU A 28 -12.71 -8.70 2.23
N GLN A 29 -11.78 -9.32 1.50
CA GLN A 29 -11.83 -10.76 1.23
C GLN A 29 -11.61 -11.59 2.49
N ILE A 30 -10.70 -11.16 3.38
CA ILE A 30 -10.47 -11.78 4.68
C ILE A 30 -11.75 -11.70 5.53
N ASP A 31 -12.42 -10.55 5.56
CA ASP A 31 -13.67 -10.35 6.31
C ASP A 31 -14.84 -11.18 5.76
N ARG A 32 -14.87 -11.42 4.45
CA ARG A 32 -15.80 -12.36 3.80
C ARG A 32 -15.51 -13.83 4.11
N GLY A 33 -14.45 -14.13 4.87
CA GLY A 33 -14.10 -15.47 5.31
C GLY A 33 -13.24 -16.26 4.31
N ARG A 34 -12.65 -15.60 3.31
CA ARG A 34 -11.64 -16.25 2.45
C ARG A 34 -10.37 -16.53 3.25
N TRP A 35 -9.70 -17.62 2.92
CA TRP A 35 -8.45 -18.05 3.57
C TRP A 35 -8.58 -18.14 5.10
N SER A 36 -9.64 -18.80 5.58
CA SER A 36 -9.94 -18.94 7.01
C SER A 36 -8.75 -19.39 7.85
N ASP A 37 -7.95 -20.31 7.31
CA ASP A 37 -6.80 -20.90 8.02
C ASP A 37 -5.64 -19.91 8.19
N LEU A 38 -5.60 -18.84 7.38
CA LEU A 38 -4.56 -17.80 7.38
C LEU A 38 -5.12 -16.43 7.79
N ARG A 39 -6.37 -16.36 8.27
CA ARG A 39 -7.08 -15.09 8.53
C ARG A 39 -6.26 -14.14 9.40
N LEU A 40 -5.70 -14.65 10.49
CA LEU A 40 -4.94 -13.85 11.46
C LEU A 40 -3.61 -13.37 10.87
N ASP A 41 -2.89 -14.23 10.16
CA ASP A 41 -1.62 -13.90 9.54
C ASP A 41 -1.81 -12.87 8.42
N LEU A 42 -2.84 -13.05 7.60
CA LEU A 42 -3.18 -12.11 6.53
C LEU A 42 -3.65 -10.75 7.08
N ALA A 43 -4.42 -10.72 8.17
CA ALA A 43 -4.81 -9.47 8.83
C ALA A 43 -3.60 -8.76 9.46
N ALA A 44 -2.64 -9.49 10.02
CA ALA A 44 -1.39 -8.92 10.52
C ALA A 44 -0.56 -8.30 9.39
N LEU A 45 -0.42 -9.03 8.28
CA LEU A 45 0.30 -8.56 7.09
C LEU A 45 -0.36 -7.34 6.46
N GLU A 46 -1.70 -7.33 6.34
CA GLU A 46 -2.47 -6.16 5.89
C GLU A 46 -2.17 -4.93 6.76
N ARG A 47 -2.20 -5.10 8.09
CA ARG A 47 -1.92 -4.03 9.03
C ARG A 47 -0.49 -3.49 8.93
N GLU A 48 0.50 -4.38 8.75
CA GLU A 48 1.90 -4.00 8.52
C GLU A 48 2.06 -3.23 7.21
N LEU A 49 1.44 -3.73 6.14
CA LEU A 49 1.43 -3.07 4.84
C LEU A 49 0.83 -1.67 4.95
N GLY A 50 -0.26 -1.52 5.72
CA GLY A 50 -0.89 -0.22 5.87
C GLY A 50 -0.05 0.82 6.61
N GLN A 51 0.72 0.39 7.61
CA GLN A 51 1.70 1.26 8.28
C GLN A 51 2.84 1.65 7.34
N LEU A 52 3.28 0.75 6.48
CA LEU A 52 4.33 1.03 5.50
C LEU A 52 3.86 2.07 4.47
N LEU A 53 2.66 1.90 3.93
CA LEU A 53 2.08 2.81 2.93
C LEU A 53 1.85 4.20 3.52
N ALA A 54 1.35 4.30 4.76
CA ALA A 54 1.21 5.58 5.45
C ALA A 54 2.55 6.32 5.59
N LYS A 55 3.60 5.63 6.04
CA LYS A 55 4.96 6.21 6.12
C LYS A 55 5.52 6.61 4.76
N ALA A 56 5.20 5.86 3.71
CA ALA A 56 5.64 6.19 2.36
C ALA A 56 4.94 7.47 1.85
N ALA A 57 3.63 7.59 2.08
CA ALA A 57 2.86 8.78 1.75
C ALA A 57 3.36 10.03 2.51
N GLU A 58 3.60 9.91 3.82
CA GLU A 58 4.17 11.01 4.64
C GLU A 58 5.51 11.53 4.09
N ARG A 59 6.34 10.65 3.53
CA ARG A 59 7.64 11.03 2.94
C ARG A 59 7.50 11.73 1.60
N LEU A 60 6.41 11.51 0.88
CA LEU A 60 6.13 12.14 -0.40
C LEU A 60 5.51 13.52 -0.23
N ASP A 61 4.68 13.69 0.80
CA ASP A 61 4.07 14.96 1.18
C ASP A 61 4.49 15.40 2.60
N PRO A 62 5.76 15.79 2.82
CA PRO A 62 6.27 16.15 4.15
C PRO A 62 5.78 17.50 4.69
N THR A 63 4.79 18.14 4.04
CA THR A 63 4.36 19.54 4.32
C THR A 63 2.96 19.63 4.93
N THR A 64 2.53 18.64 5.72
CA THR A 64 1.39 18.78 6.64
C THR A 64 1.87 18.79 8.09
#